data_AF-A0A7C2SD26-F1
#
_entry.id   AF-A0A7C2SD26-F1
#
_cell.length_a   1.000
_cell.length_b   1.000
_cell.length_c   1.000
_cell.angle_alpha   90.00
_cell.angle_beta   90.00
_cell.angle_gamma   90.00
#
_symmetry.space_group_name_H-M   'P 1'
#
loop_
_entity.id
_entity.type
_entity.pdbx_description
1 polymer ?
#
loop_
_entity_poly.entity_id
_entity_poly.type
_entity_poly.pdbx_seq_one_letter_code
_entity_poly.pdbx_strand_id
1 'polypeptide(L)'
;MTRVAEAPPGFRRLRRGGCELVVDAEIEEAAVAAGLLEPDAFERAFAARHGRGRAPTALLQLGAGGPRIHLRRLLHGGVLGPLLRGSFLGARRPLAELHVTRVLHRGGVPVPRPALALARRRAGPLRALAVGTWFEEGTVDAHDFLAAAPDTRRRLAAAAAAGRAVRRFHDAGGRHADLHVGNLLLRERPSGFECIVVDLDKARLGADPTPAERMAELMRLFRSLVKRGHLERVGARGCARFLSAYCADDRRLRAALLRRLDPELRKVALHRVGYRV
;
A
#
# COMPACT_ATOMS: atom_id res chain seq x y z
N MET A 1 -30.63 -6.49 4.59
CA MET A 1 -30.69 -5.06 4.19
C MET A 1 -29.30 -4.45 4.36
N THR A 2 -28.53 -4.23 3.29
CA THR A 2 -27.18 -3.65 3.45
C THR A 2 -27.28 -2.14 3.48
N ARG A 3 -27.05 -1.52 4.64
CA ARG A 3 -26.84 -0.07 4.76
C ARG A 3 -25.79 0.37 3.72
N VAL A 4 -26.19 1.27 2.83
CA VAL A 4 -25.23 2.05 2.04
C VAL A 4 -24.49 2.90 3.06
N ALA A 5 -23.26 2.53 3.39
CA ALA A 5 -22.50 3.23 4.43
C ALA A 5 -22.35 4.72 4.07
N GLU A 6 -22.67 5.60 5.01
CA GLU A 6 -22.32 7.02 4.93
C GLU A 6 -20.82 7.22 4.67
N ALA A 7 -20.43 8.41 4.22
CA ALA A 7 -19.01 8.72 4.10
C ALA A 7 -18.32 8.61 5.48
N PRO A 8 -17.08 8.11 5.56
CA PRO A 8 -16.32 8.16 6.81
C PRO A 8 -16.23 9.60 7.36
N PRO A 9 -16.11 9.82 8.68
CA PRO A 9 -15.97 11.17 9.23
C PRO A 9 -14.76 11.90 8.62
N GLY A 10 -14.97 13.14 8.17
CA GLY A 10 -14.00 13.95 7.42
C GLY A 10 -14.04 13.73 5.91
N PHE A 11 -14.91 12.86 5.40
CA PHE A 11 -15.11 12.63 3.98
C PHE A 11 -16.53 13.02 3.54
N ARG A 12 -16.66 13.36 2.26
CA ARG A 12 -17.89 13.78 1.61
C ARG A 12 -18.21 12.82 0.48
N ARG A 13 -19.47 12.42 0.35
CA ARG A 13 -19.93 11.50 -0.71
C ARG A 13 -20.71 12.28 -1.74
N LEU A 14 -20.19 12.32 -2.96
CA LEU A 14 -20.76 13.02 -4.10
C LEU A 14 -21.14 12.02 -5.20
N ARG A 15 -22.20 12.32 -5.96
CA ARG A 15 -22.67 11.48 -7.07
C ARG A 15 -23.12 12.35 -8.24
N ARG A 16 -22.66 12.00 -9.45
CA ARG A 16 -23.07 12.66 -10.70
C ARG A 16 -22.91 11.70 -11.86
N GLY A 17 -23.93 11.57 -12.73
CA GLY A 17 -23.81 10.88 -14.02
C GLY A 17 -23.21 9.46 -13.98
N GLY A 18 -23.48 8.67 -12.93
CA GLY A 18 -22.91 7.33 -12.75
C GLY A 18 -21.51 7.27 -12.12
N CYS A 19 -20.92 8.42 -11.77
CA CYS A 19 -19.78 8.54 -10.85
C CYS A 19 -20.26 8.60 -9.41
N GLU A 20 -19.53 7.94 -8.54
CA GLU A 20 -19.61 8.07 -7.09
C GLU A 20 -18.21 8.34 -6.56
N LEU A 21 -18.05 9.48 -5.90
CA LEU A 21 -16.81 9.97 -5.32
C LEU A 21 -17.00 10.08 -3.80
N VAL A 22 -16.10 9.47 -3.04
CA VAL A 22 -15.95 9.75 -1.61
C VAL A 22 -14.60 10.40 -1.42
N VAL A 23 -14.56 11.66 -0.98
CA VAL A 23 -13.36 12.50 -1.00
C VAL A 23 -13.16 13.18 0.35
N ASP A 24 -11.90 13.38 0.75
CA ASP A 24 -11.54 14.18 1.93
C ASP A 24 -12.13 15.58 1.77
N ALA A 25 -12.80 16.07 2.81
CA ALA A 25 -13.49 17.36 2.78
C ALA A 25 -12.53 18.52 2.45
N GLU A 26 -11.24 18.41 2.80
CA GLU A 26 -10.22 19.44 2.51
C GLU A 26 -9.96 19.64 1.01
N ILE A 27 -10.23 18.62 0.19
CA ILE A 27 -9.95 18.67 -1.25
C ILE A 27 -11.22 18.53 -2.08
N GLU A 28 -12.41 18.63 -1.47
CA GLU A 28 -13.69 18.45 -2.14
C GLU A 28 -13.85 19.40 -3.33
N GLU A 29 -13.71 20.71 -3.10
CA GLU A 29 -13.88 21.73 -4.13
C GLU A 29 -12.88 21.55 -5.27
N ALA A 30 -11.61 21.31 -4.93
CA ALA A 30 -10.55 21.10 -5.91
C ALA A 30 -10.76 19.80 -6.72
N ALA A 31 -11.27 18.74 -6.09
CA ALA A 31 -11.62 17.48 -6.74
C ALA A 31 -12.80 17.65 -7.72
N VAL A 32 -13.82 18.43 -7.34
CA VAL A 32 -14.95 18.76 -8.22
C VAL A 32 -14.49 19.63 -9.39
N ALA A 33 -13.69 20.67 -9.12
CA ALA A 33 -13.14 21.54 -10.15
C ALA A 33 -12.21 20.82 -11.14
N ALA A 34 -11.46 19.81 -10.67
CA ALA A 34 -10.68 18.90 -11.52
C ALA A 34 -11.56 17.93 -12.34
N GLY A 35 -12.87 18.01 -12.20
CA GLY A 35 -13.84 17.24 -12.96
C GLY A 35 -13.88 15.77 -12.56
N LEU A 36 -13.52 15.38 -11.32
CA LEU A 36 -13.53 13.97 -10.88
C LEU A 36 -14.93 13.32 -10.86
N LEU A 37 -15.97 14.12 -10.97
CA LEU A 37 -17.36 13.68 -11.12
C LEU A 37 -17.82 13.56 -12.57
N GLU A 38 -17.02 14.00 -13.54
CA GLU A 38 -17.39 13.98 -14.95
C GLU A 38 -17.37 12.55 -15.54
N PRO A 39 -18.15 12.30 -16.60
CA PRO A 39 -18.32 10.96 -17.15
C PRO A 39 -17.02 10.25 -17.60
N ASP A 40 -16.07 11.02 -18.08
CA ASP A 40 -14.79 10.58 -18.62
C ASP A 40 -13.62 10.81 -17.65
N ALA A 41 -13.90 11.37 -16.46
CA ALA A 41 -12.90 11.70 -15.45
C ALA A 41 -11.96 10.53 -15.11
N PHE A 42 -12.52 9.32 -15.01
CA PHE A 42 -11.76 8.12 -14.73
C PHE A 42 -10.73 7.83 -15.84
N GLU A 43 -11.11 7.94 -17.12
CA GLU A 43 -10.17 7.71 -18.22
C GLU A 43 -9.15 8.84 -18.33
N ARG A 44 -9.60 10.10 -18.21
CA ARG A 44 -8.69 11.26 -18.21
C ARG A 44 -7.64 11.15 -17.11
N ALA A 45 -8.03 10.78 -15.90
CA ALA A 45 -7.11 10.65 -14.78
C ALA A 45 -6.01 9.61 -15.03
N PHE A 46 -6.28 8.55 -15.80
CA PHE A 46 -5.32 7.50 -16.11
C PHE A 46 -4.71 7.58 -17.52
N ALA A 47 -5.04 8.61 -18.31
CA ALA A 47 -4.53 8.79 -19.68
C ALA A 47 -3.02 9.02 -19.69
N ALA A 48 -2.51 9.85 -18.77
CA ALA A 48 -1.08 9.98 -18.51
C ALA A 48 -0.67 8.98 -17.41
N ARG A 49 -0.60 7.69 -17.75
CA ARG A 49 -0.24 6.64 -16.79
C ARG A 49 1.17 6.88 -16.24
N HIS A 50 1.31 6.83 -14.91
CA HIS A 50 2.59 6.92 -14.20
C HIS A 50 2.87 5.61 -13.46
N GLY A 51 4.14 5.19 -13.32
CA GLY A 51 4.56 4.07 -12.47
C GLY A 51 4.67 2.68 -13.13
N ARG A 52 5.50 1.81 -12.53
CA ARG A 52 5.91 0.49 -13.04
C ARG A 52 5.07 -0.70 -12.51
N GLY A 53 3.94 -0.44 -11.85
CA GLY A 53 3.09 -1.47 -11.22
C GLY A 53 2.10 -2.16 -12.18
N ARG A 54 1.52 -3.29 -11.75
CA ARG A 54 0.50 -4.03 -12.53
C ARG A 54 -0.78 -3.21 -12.73
N ALA A 55 -1.18 -2.45 -11.73
CA ALA A 55 -2.32 -1.53 -11.82
C ALA A 55 -1.90 -0.19 -12.44
N PRO A 56 -2.73 0.40 -13.33
CA PRO A 56 -2.55 1.80 -13.72
C PRO A 56 -2.58 2.71 -12.49
N THR A 57 -1.52 3.49 -12.34
CA THR A 57 -1.41 4.58 -11.37
C THR A 57 -1.29 5.91 -12.12
N ALA A 58 -1.71 6.98 -11.46
CA ALA A 58 -1.63 8.34 -11.97
C ALA A 58 -1.32 9.31 -10.83
N LEU A 59 -0.65 10.40 -11.17
CA LEU A 59 -0.47 11.53 -10.26
C LEU A 59 -1.40 12.65 -10.71
N LEU A 60 -2.40 12.95 -9.89
CA LEU A 60 -3.40 13.97 -10.17
C LEU A 60 -3.06 15.25 -9.42
N GLN A 61 -2.83 16.32 -10.17
CA GLN A 61 -2.67 17.67 -9.65
C GLN A 61 -4.05 18.34 -9.56
N LEU A 62 -4.52 18.64 -8.34
CA LEU A 62 -5.83 19.27 -8.13
C LEU A 62 -5.71 20.79 -8.19
N GLY A 63 -5.78 21.35 -9.41
CA GLY A 63 -5.63 22.79 -9.65
C GLY A 63 -4.17 23.26 -9.61
N ALA A 64 -3.93 24.49 -10.08
CA ALA A 64 -2.60 25.09 -10.09
C ALA A 64 -2.13 25.33 -8.65
N GLY A 65 -0.99 24.71 -8.27
CA GLY A 65 -0.45 24.80 -6.91
C GLY A 65 -1.22 24.04 -5.83
N GLY A 66 -2.29 23.32 -6.19
CA GLY A 66 -3.06 22.53 -5.23
C GLY A 66 -2.40 21.20 -4.85
N PRO A 67 -3.11 20.35 -4.08
CA PRO A 67 -2.55 19.09 -3.61
C PRO A 67 -2.37 18.08 -4.75
N ARG A 68 -1.33 17.25 -4.60
CA ARG A 68 -1.06 16.11 -5.49
C ARG A 68 -1.62 14.84 -4.89
N ILE A 69 -2.41 14.11 -5.67
CA ILE A 69 -3.06 12.87 -5.29
C ILE A 69 -2.49 11.72 -6.12
N HIS A 70 -1.94 10.71 -5.46
CA HIS A 70 -1.60 9.45 -6.10
C HIS A 70 -2.85 8.61 -6.25
N LEU A 71 -3.29 8.41 -7.48
CA LEU A 71 -4.48 7.64 -7.83
C LEU A 71 -4.09 6.26 -8.35
N ARG A 72 -4.76 5.22 -7.85
CA ARG A 72 -4.53 3.84 -8.27
C ARG A 72 -5.83 3.17 -8.67
N ARG A 73 -5.84 2.58 -9.85
CA ARG A 73 -6.97 1.76 -10.31
C ARG A 73 -6.96 0.41 -9.60
N LEU A 74 -8.12 0.01 -9.06
CA LEU A 74 -8.26 -1.32 -8.50
C LEU A 74 -8.47 -2.33 -9.62
N LEU A 75 -7.76 -3.45 -9.55
CA LEU A 75 -7.87 -4.57 -10.50
C LEU A 75 -8.27 -5.86 -9.78
N HIS A 76 -8.82 -6.81 -10.54
CA HIS A 76 -9.05 -8.16 -10.06
C HIS A 76 -7.72 -8.90 -9.95
N GLY A 77 -7.53 -9.65 -8.86
CA GLY A 77 -6.44 -10.63 -8.76
C GLY A 77 -6.85 -11.96 -9.40
N GLY A 78 -5.88 -12.85 -9.62
CA GLY A 78 -6.14 -14.20 -10.12
C GLY A 78 -6.30 -14.30 -11.65
N VAL A 79 -6.58 -15.54 -12.12
CA VAL A 79 -6.58 -15.94 -13.54
C VAL A 79 -7.68 -15.25 -14.35
N LEU A 80 -8.82 -14.95 -13.73
CA LEU A 80 -9.94 -14.23 -14.37
C LEU A 80 -9.75 -12.70 -14.40
N GLY A 81 -8.65 -12.19 -13.83
CA GLY A 81 -8.38 -10.76 -13.74
C GLY A 81 -8.37 -10.01 -15.08
N PRO A 82 -7.72 -10.55 -16.14
CA PRO A 82 -7.76 -9.97 -17.48
C PRO A 82 -9.15 -10.02 -18.12
N LEU A 83 -9.91 -11.10 -17.87
CA LEU A 83 -11.26 -11.30 -18.43
C LEU A 83 -12.27 -10.29 -17.86
N LEU A 84 -12.17 -10.00 -16.57
CA LEU A 84 -13.07 -9.06 -15.88
C LEU A 84 -12.70 -7.58 -16.08
N ARG A 85 -11.60 -7.27 -16.78
CA ARG A 85 -11.14 -5.91 -17.17
C ARG A 85 -11.22 -4.82 -16.06
N GLY A 86 -11.15 -5.23 -14.78
CA GLY A 86 -11.30 -4.31 -13.64
C GLY A 86 -12.72 -3.80 -13.38
N SER A 87 -13.74 -4.58 -13.74
CA SER A 87 -15.17 -4.28 -13.56
C SER A 87 -15.74 -4.96 -12.31
N PHE A 88 -16.19 -4.17 -11.34
CA PHE A 88 -16.65 -4.62 -10.03
C PHE A 88 -18.13 -4.34 -9.81
N LEU A 89 -18.76 -5.09 -8.91
CA LEU A 89 -20.10 -4.77 -8.43
C LEU A 89 -20.03 -3.79 -7.24
N GLY A 90 -20.64 -2.61 -7.42
CA GLY A 90 -20.70 -1.58 -6.38
C GLY A 90 -19.36 -0.90 -6.07
N ALA A 91 -19.29 -0.20 -4.93
CA ALA A 91 -18.14 0.62 -4.52
C ALA A 91 -17.48 0.13 -3.21
N ARG A 92 -17.80 -1.08 -2.74
CA ARG A 92 -17.37 -1.55 -1.40
C ARG A 92 -15.85 -1.61 -1.23
N ARG A 93 -15.13 -2.12 -2.23
CA ARG A 93 -13.68 -2.34 -2.14
C ARG A 93 -12.86 -1.05 -1.93
N PRO A 94 -13.00 0.01 -2.75
CA PRO A 94 -12.26 1.25 -2.54
C PRO A 94 -12.70 1.97 -1.26
N LEU A 95 -13.97 1.86 -0.87
CA LEU A 95 -14.44 2.41 0.41
C LEU A 95 -13.85 1.68 1.61
N ALA A 96 -13.72 0.36 1.54
CA ALA A 96 -13.08 -0.44 2.58
C ALA A 96 -11.58 -0.09 2.70
N GLU A 97 -10.87 0.02 1.58
CA GLU A 97 -9.46 0.45 1.58
C GLU A 97 -9.29 1.88 2.12
N LEU A 98 -10.15 2.82 1.71
CA LEU A 98 -10.15 4.19 2.21
C LEU A 98 -10.36 4.22 3.73
N HIS A 99 -11.33 3.44 4.23
CA HIS A 99 -11.61 3.33 5.65
C HIS A 99 -10.43 2.75 6.43
N VAL A 100 -9.85 1.63 5.97
CA VAL A 100 -8.69 0.99 6.61
C VAL A 100 -7.50 1.95 6.67
N THR A 101 -7.17 2.57 5.54
CA THR A 101 -6.09 3.57 5.46
C THR A 101 -6.33 4.72 6.42
N ARG A 102 -7.56 5.23 6.50
CA ARG A 102 -7.93 6.32 7.41
C ARG A 102 -7.76 5.95 8.88
N VAL A 103 -8.22 4.77 9.29
CA VAL A 103 -8.10 4.33 10.68
C VAL A 103 -6.63 4.18 11.07
N LEU A 104 -5.82 3.55 10.20
CA LEU A 104 -4.37 3.40 10.43
C LEU A 104 -3.65 4.74 10.48
N HIS A 105 -3.93 5.64 9.53
CA HIS A 105 -3.32 6.96 9.47
C HIS A 105 -3.64 7.79 10.72
N ARG A 106 -4.91 7.82 11.16
CA ARG A 106 -5.30 8.49 12.41
C ARG A 106 -4.67 7.86 13.66
N GLY A 107 -4.35 6.58 13.61
CA GLY A 107 -3.61 5.87 14.67
C GLY A 107 -2.10 6.14 14.67
N GLY A 108 -1.59 7.04 13.81
CA GLY A 108 -0.16 7.35 13.72
C GLY A 108 0.68 6.26 13.05
N VAL A 109 0.03 5.30 12.38
CA VAL A 109 0.71 4.30 11.56
C VAL A 109 1.26 4.99 10.32
N PRO A 110 2.52 4.72 9.91
CA PRO A 110 3.10 5.32 8.72
C PRO A 110 2.52 4.69 7.46
N VAL A 111 1.32 5.13 7.10
CA VAL A 111 0.60 4.84 5.86
C VAL A 111 0.24 6.18 5.21
N PRO A 112 0.01 6.23 3.88
CA PRO A 112 -0.35 7.48 3.21
C PRO A 112 -1.60 8.10 3.80
N ARG A 113 -1.68 9.43 3.77
CA ARG A 113 -2.93 10.11 4.08
C ARG A 113 -3.99 9.71 3.05
N PRO A 114 -5.16 9.17 3.46
CA PRO A 114 -6.24 8.85 2.52
C PRO A 114 -6.79 10.13 1.89
N ALA A 115 -7.11 10.10 0.59
CA ALA A 115 -7.65 11.26 -0.12
C ALA A 115 -9.04 11.00 -0.69
N LEU A 116 -9.22 9.89 -1.42
CA LEU A 116 -10.50 9.61 -2.06
C LEU A 116 -10.71 8.14 -2.44
N ALA A 117 -11.96 7.78 -2.69
CA ALA A 117 -12.41 6.56 -3.34
C ALA A 117 -13.36 6.92 -4.49
N LEU A 118 -13.09 6.38 -5.67
CA LEU A 118 -13.85 6.67 -6.89
C LEU A 118 -14.45 5.38 -7.44
N ALA A 119 -15.73 5.42 -7.79
CA ALA A 119 -16.45 4.34 -8.44
C ALA A 119 -17.23 4.87 -9.64
N ARG A 120 -16.89 4.40 -10.85
CA ARG A 120 -17.46 4.84 -12.12
C ARG A 120 -18.28 3.72 -12.74
N ARG A 121 -19.57 3.95 -13.03
CA ARG A 121 -20.38 3.00 -13.81
C ARG A 121 -19.78 2.79 -15.21
N ARG A 122 -19.66 1.52 -15.61
CA ARG A 122 -19.21 1.09 -16.94
C ARG A 122 -20.40 0.67 -17.80
N ALA A 123 -20.98 -0.49 -17.47
CA ALA A 123 -22.14 -1.06 -18.14
C ALA A 123 -22.99 -1.78 -17.10
N GLY A 124 -24.31 -1.55 -17.11
CA GLY A 124 -25.21 -2.12 -16.08
C GLY A 124 -24.69 -1.88 -14.65
N PRO A 125 -24.67 -2.89 -13.77
CA PRO A 125 -24.20 -2.74 -12.39
C PRO A 125 -22.66 -2.67 -12.26
N LEU A 126 -21.91 -2.86 -13.34
CA LEU A 126 -20.45 -2.93 -13.32
C LEU A 126 -19.83 -1.55 -13.17
N ARG A 127 -18.77 -1.47 -12.35
CA ARG A 127 -18.05 -0.24 -12.05
C ARG A 127 -16.53 -0.40 -12.16
N ALA A 128 -15.87 0.64 -12.68
CA ALA A 128 -14.44 0.85 -12.53
C ALA A 128 -14.17 1.50 -11.17
N LEU A 129 -13.15 1.03 -10.46
CA LEU A 129 -12.85 1.48 -9.11
C LEU A 129 -11.42 2.05 -9.03
N ALA A 130 -11.25 3.12 -8.26
CA ALA A 130 -9.95 3.68 -7.93
C ALA A 130 -9.92 4.17 -6.47
N VAL A 131 -8.72 4.22 -5.90
CA VAL A 131 -8.43 4.79 -4.58
C VAL A 131 -7.33 5.82 -4.76
N GLY A 132 -7.46 6.95 -4.09
CA GLY A 132 -6.48 8.03 -4.08
C GLY A 132 -5.96 8.26 -2.67
N THR A 133 -4.65 8.44 -2.57
CA THR A 133 -3.98 8.93 -1.37
C THR A 133 -3.27 10.22 -1.69
N TRP A 134 -3.00 11.05 -0.69
CA TRP A 134 -2.09 12.16 -0.87
C TRP A 134 -0.74 11.65 -1.38
N PHE A 135 -0.12 12.39 -2.29
CA PHE A 135 1.17 12.04 -2.83
C PHE A 135 2.25 12.29 -1.78
N GLU A 136 3.05 11.26 -1.51
CA GLU A 136 4.12 11.32 -0.52
C GLU A 136 5.38 11.93 -1.16
N GLU A 137 5.57 13.23 -0.97
CA GLU A 137 6.67 13.99 -1.55
C GLU A 137 8.05 13.49 -1.14
N GLY A 138 9.02 13.53 -2.06
CA GLY A 138 10.41 13.13 -1.78
C GLY A 138 10.58 11.67 -1.38
N THR A 139 9.59 10.82 -1.70
CA THR A 139 9.69 9.38 -1.47
C THR A 139 10.16 8.64 -2.70
N VAL A 140 10.86 7.53 -2.47
CA VAL A 140 11.23 6.54 -3.48
C VAL A 140 10.72 5.18 -3.02
N ASP A 141 10.29 4.32 -3.94
CA ASP A 141 9.95 2.96 -3.54
C ASP A 141 11.22 2.20 -3.13
N ALA A 142 11.10 1.27 -2.17
CA ALA A 142 12.25 0.57 -1.63
C ALA A 142 12.90 -0.37 -2.64
N HIS A 143 12.21 -0.77 -3.71
CA HIS A 143 12.81 -1.54 -4.80
C HIS A 143 13.76 -0.66 -5.63
N ASP A 144 13.34 0.54 -6.00
CA ASP A 144 14.16 1.53 -6.72
C ASP A 144 15.30 2.05 -5.83
N PHE A 145 15.05 2.31 -4.55
CA PHE A 145 16.09 2.67 -3.58
C PHE A 145 17.19 1.59 -3.52
N LEU A 146 16.84 0.31 -3.46
CA LEU A 146 17.81 -0.78 -3.44
C LEU A 146 18.49 -1.00 -4.80
N ALA A 147 17.77 -0.77 -5.90
CA ALA A 147 18.32 -0.84 -7.25
C ALA A 147 19.40 0.21 -7.49
N ALA A 148 19.26 1.39 -6.87
CA ALA A 148 20.28 2.46 -6.87
C ALA A 148 21.53 2.14 -6.01
N ALA A 149 21.64 0.92 -5.46
CA ALA A 149 22.81 0.42 -4.73
C ALA A 149 23.32 1.38 -3.63
N PRO A 150 22.48 1.69 -2.62
CA PRO A 150 22.82 2.66 -1.60
C PRO A 150 23.95 2.11 -0.71
N ASP A 151 24.75 3.03 -0.17
CA ASP A 151 25.81 2.68 0.76
C ASP A 151 25.27 1.94 2.00
N THR A 152 26.20 1.30 2.73
CA THR A 152 25.84 0.47 3.88
C THR A 152 25.10 1.26 4.97
N ARG A 153 25.44 2.54 5.21
CA ARG A 153 24.81 3.36 6.25
C ARG A 153 23.34 3.62 5.89
N ARG A 154 23.08 4.12 4.68
CA ARG A 154 21.73 4.42 4.18
C ARG A 154 20.87 3.17 4.12
N ARG A 155 21.44 2.06 3.64
CA ARG A 155 20.75 0.76 3.59
C ARG A 155 20.33 0.25 4.96
N LEU A 156 21.20 0.30 5.97
CA LEU A 156 20.86 -0.14 7.33
C LEU A 156 19.85 0.80 8.00
N ALA A 157 19.93 2.10 7.74
CA ALA A 157 18.95 3.07 8.22
C ALA A 157 17.56 2.84 7.63
N ALA A 158 17.48 2.63 6.31
CA ALA A 158 16.24 2.28 5.61
C ALA A 158 15.64 0.95 6.10
N ALA A 159 16.48 -0.08 6.31
CA ALA A 159 16.03 -1.36 6.86
C ALA A 159 15.43 -1.20 8.27
N ALA A 160 16.05 -0.37 9.13
CA ALA A 160 15.51 -0.07 10.44
C ALA A 160 14.17 0.69 10.37
N ALA A 161 14.06 1.67 9.47
CA ALA A 161 12.83 2.43 9.25
C ALA A 161 11.68 1.53 8.79
N ALA A 162 11.95 0.64 7.83
CA ALA A 162 10.99 -0.36 7.36
C ALA A 162 10.55 -1.30 8.49
N GLY A 163 11.48 -1.79 9.31
CA GLY A 163 11.17 -2.64 10.47
C GLY A 163 10.21 -1.95 11.44
N ARG A 164 10.46 -0.68 11.79
CA ARG A 164 9.57 0.12 12.66
C ARG A 164 8.21 0.39 12.02
N ALA A 165 8.17 0.69 10.72
CA ALA A 165 6.93 0.96 10.00
C ALA A 165 6.02 -0.26 9.97
N VAL A 166 6.58 -1.42 9.61
CA VAL A 166 5.85 -2.69 9.58
C VAL A 166 5.46 -3.16 10.99
N ARG A 167 6.24 -2.85 12.03
CA ARG A 167 5.85 -3.10 13.43
C ARG A 167 4.63 -2.28 13.82
N ARG A 168 4.66 -0.96 13.62
CA ARG A 168 3.52 -0.06 13.91
C ARG A 168 2.26 -0.46 13.16
N PHE A 169 2.39 -0.90 11.92
CA PHE A 169 1.27 -1.41 11.13
C PHE A 169 0.63 -2.64 11.78
N HIS A 170 1.42 -3.62 12.18
CA HIS A 170 0.92 -4.82 12.85
C HIS A 170 0.36 -4.55 14.24
N ASP A 171 0.98 -3.65 15.01
CA ASP A 171 0.52 -3.28 16.36
C ASP A 171 -0.81 -2.50 16.34
N ALA A 172 -1.14 -1.87 15.22
CA ALA A 172 -2.45 -1.28 14.99
C ALA A 172 -3.50 -2.30 14.49
N GLY A 173 -3.23 -3.60 14.59
CA GLY A 173 -4.10 -4.67 14.12
C GLY A 173 -4.12 -4.85 12.58
N GLY A 174 -3.23 -4.15 11.88
CA GLY A 174 -3.10 -4.21 10.43
C GLY A 174 -2.53 -5.54 9.94
N ARG A 175 -3.16 -6.10 8.91
CA ARG A 175 -2.67 -7.27 8.14
C ARG A 175 -2.60 -6.91 6.67
N HIS A 176 -1.44 -7.09 6.04
CA HIS A 176 -1.20 -6.69 4.66
C HIS A 176 -1.11 -7.93 3.75
N ALA A 177 -2.16 -8.14 2.96
CA ALA A 177 -2.31 -9.34 2.13
C ALA A 177 -1.15 -9.58 1.14
N ASP A 178 -0.51 -8.50 0.65
CA ASP A 178 0.61 -8.57 -0.29
C ASP A 178 1.81 -7.69 0.10
N LEU A 179 2.29 -7.79 1.35
CA LEU A 179 3.45 -7.01 1.80
C LEU A 179 4.72 -7.44 1.03
N HIS A 180 5.28 -6.51 0.26
CA HIS A 180 6.50 -6.72 -0.50
C HIS A 180 7.32 -5.43 -0.63
N VAL A 181 8.57 -5.52 -1.06
CA VAL A 181 9.52 -4.38 -1.07
C VAL A 181 9.01 -3.18 -1.87
N GLY A 182 8.29 -3.39 -2.97
CA GLY A 182 7.69 -2.28 -3.76
C GLY A 182 6.50 -1.59 -3.10
N ASN A 183 5.98 -2.09 -1.97
CA ASN A 183 4.90 -1.47 -1.19
C ASN A 183 5.43 -0.73 0.05
N LEU A 184 6.74 -0.47 0.07
CA LEU A 184 7.40 0.35 1.06
C LEU A 184 7.95 1.58 0.34
N LEU A 185 7.45 2.76 0.70
CA LEU A 185 8.04 4.02 0.29
C LEU A 185 9.05 4.46 1.35
N LEU A 186 10.19 5.00 0.91
CA LEU A 186 11.27 5.49 1.76
C LEU A 186 11.45 6.99 1.53
N ARG A 187 11.59 7.74 2.62
CA ARG A 187 11.94 9.15 2.61
C ARG A 187 13.17 9.36 3.46
N GLU A 188 14.19 10.00 2.90
CA GLU A 188 15.34 10.43 3.68
C GLU A 188 15.04 11.79 4.33
N ARG A 189 15.25 11.88 5.64
CA ARG A 189 15.09 13.08 6.46
C ARG A 189 16.42 13.36 7.17
N PRO A 190 16.65 14.58 7.69
CA PRO A 190 17.83 14.87 8.52
C PRO A 190 17.96 13.91 9.72
N SER A 191 16.84 13.47 10.30
CA SER A 191 16.77 12.52 11.42
C SER A 191 16.92 11.05 11.01
N GLY A 192 17.15 10.74 9.74
CA GLY A 192 17.26 9.40 9.18
C GLY A 192 16.13 9.04 8.22
N PHE A 193 15.85 7.75 8.05
CA PHE A 193 14.82 7.29 7.12
C PHE A 193 13.45 7.20 7.78
N GLU A 194 12.44 7.68 7.06
CA GLU A 194 11.03 7.37 7.24
C GLU A 194 10.64 6.30 6.22
N CYS A 195 9.79 5.36 6.65
CA CYS A 195 9.22 4.35 5.76
C CYS A 195 7.71 4.35 5.89
N ILE A 196 7.01 4.35 4.76
CA ILE A 196 5.55 4.40 4.65
C ILE A 196 5.09 3.10 3.96
N VAL A 197 4.14 2.39 4.59
CA VAL A 197 3.54 1.18 4.03
C VAL A 197 2.37 1.59 3.13
N VAL A 198 2.44 1.23 1.85
CA VAL A 198 1.46 1.62 0.82
C VAL A 198 0.75 0.42 0.22
N ASP A 199 -0.25 0.67 -0.63
CA ASP A 199 -1.10 -0.35 -1.25
C ASP A 199 -1.80 -1.25 -0.22
N LEU A 200 -2.70 -0.63 0.55
CA LEU A 200 -3.50 -1.31 1.55
C LEU A 200 -4.72 -2.03 0.95
N ASP A 201 -4.69 -2.35 -0.35
CA ASP A 201 -5.75 -3.13 -0.98
C ASP A 201 -5.85 -4.50 -0.32
N LYS A 202 -7.05 -4.83 0.14
CA LYS A 202 -7.35 -6.03 0.94
C LYS A 202 -6.63 -6.10 2.28
N ALA A 203 -6.04 -4.99 2.76
CA ALA A 203 -5.59 -4.90 4.13
C ALA A 203 -6.81 -5.05 5.06
N ARG A 204 -6.58 -5.68 6.22
CA ARG A 204 -7.62 -5.88 7.22
C ARG A 204 -7.20 -5.25 8.53
N LEU A 205 -8.20 -4.75 9.24
CA LEU A 205 -8.10 -4.39 10.64
C LEU A 205 -8.73 -5.50 11.46
N GLY A 206 -8.09 -5.87 12.57
CA GLY A 206 -8.60 -6.86 13.50
C GLY A 206 -7.77 -6.88 14.77
N ALA A 207 -7.92 -7.95 15.55
CA ALA A 207 -7.06 -8.20 16.70
C ALA A 207 -5.59 -8.28 16.27
N ASP A 208 -4.69 -8.02 17.22
CA ASP A 208 -3.24 -8.09 17.02
C ASP A 208 -2.84 -9.39 16.31
N PRO A 209 -2.08 -9.31 15.21
CA PRO A 209 -1.65 -10.49 14.49
C PRO A 209 -0.72 -11.31 15.37
N THR A 210 -0.98 -12.62 15.39
CA THR A 210 -0.16 -13.60 16.10
C THR A 210 1.28 -13.58 15.58
N PRO A 211 2.27 -14.07 16.35
CA PRO A 211 3.63 -14.20 15.85
C PRO A 211 3.74 -15.04 14.56
N ALA A 212 2.82 -15.97 14.34
CA ALA A 212 2.76 -16.75 13.11
C ALA A 212 2.34 -15.89 11.89
N GLU A 213 1.27 -15.10 12.03
CA GLU A 213 0.79 -14.19 10.99
C GLU A 213 1.83 -13.11 10.68
N ARG A 214 2.42 -12.50 11.72
CA ARG A 214 3.51 -11.53 11.59
C ARG A 214 4.67 -12.14 10.80
N MET A 215 5.14 -13.33 11.19
CA MET A 215 6.22 -14.00 10.48
C MET A 215 5.87 -14.30 9.01
N ALA A 216 4.65 -14.76 8.73
CA ALA A 216 4.23 -15.06 7.36
C ALA A 216 4.28 -13.82 6.44
N GLU A 217 3.86 -12.65 6.92
CA GLU A 217 3.97 -11.38 6.18
C GLU A 217 5.42 -10.91 6.05
N LEU A 218 6.23 -10.99 7.11
CA LEU A 218 7.66 -10.67 7.05
C LEU A 218 8.40 -11.56 6.04
N MET A 219 8.04 -12.84 5.95
CA MET A 219 8.63 -13.77 4.99
C MET A 219 8.12 -13.56 3.57
N ARG A 220 6.92 -13.00 3.38
CA ARG A 220 6.48 -12.51 2.06
C ARG A 220 7.35 -11.34 1.59
N LEU A 221 7.62 -10.39 2.47
CA LEU A 221 8.55 -9.29 2.21
C LEU A 221 9.96 -9.84 1.89
N PHE A 222 10.48 -10.77 2.69
CA PHE A 222 11.77 -11.41 2.44
C PHE A 222 11.83 -12.13 1.08
N ARG A 223 10.81 -12.93 0.74
CA ARG A 223 10.72 -13.59 -0.59
C ARG A 223 10.72 -12.58 -1.72
N SER A 224 10.09 -11.42 -1.54
CA SER A 224 10.11 -10.37 -2.55
C SER A 224 11.50 -9.79 -2.79
N LEU A 225 12.35 -9.72 -1.76
CA LEU A 225 13.76 -9.34 -1.90
C LEU A 225 14.54 -10.38 -2.70
N VAL A 226 14.30 -11.68 -2.43
CA VAL A 226 14.91 -12.78 -3.19
C VAL A 226 14.50 -12.72 -4.66
N LYS A 227 13.19 -12.67 -4.93
CA LYS A 227 12.64 -12.67 -6.30
C LYS A 227 13.13 -11.50 -7.13
N ARG A 228 13.36 -10.34 -6.51
CA ARG A 228 13.80 -9.11 -7.18
C ARG A 228 15.34 -8.93 -7.18
N GLY A 229 16.10 -9.91 -6.71
CA GLY A 229 17.57 -9.85 -6.71
C GLY A 229 18.15 -8.83 -5.71
N HIS A 230 17.41 -8.51 -4.66
CA HIS A 230 17.81 -7.50 -3.66
C HIS A 230 18.36 -8.10 -2.36
N LEU A 231 18.25 -9.41 -2.16
CA LEU A 231 18.69 -10.05 -0.91
C LEU A 231 20.19 -9.84 -0.65
N GLU A 232 21.05 -9.98 -1.66
CA GLU A 232 22.51 -9.77 -1.51
C GLU A 232 22.83 -8.33 -1.15
N ARG A 233 22.13 -7.37 -1.75
CA ARG A 233 22.27 -5.94 -1.43
C ARG A 233 21.91 -5.68 0.02
N VAL A 234 20.73 -6.14 0.47
CA VAL A 234 20.28 -5.98 1.85
C VAL A 234 21.25 -6.67 2.82
N GLY A 235 21.62 -7.91 2.50
CA GLY A 235 22.54 -8.76 3.26
C GLY A 235 22.02 -9.14 4.65
N ALA A 236 22.76 -10.02 5.32
CA ALA A 236 22.42 -10.48 6.67
C ALA A 236 22.30 -9.31 7.67
N ARG A 237 23.18 -8.30 7.57
CA ARG A 237 23.14 -7.11 8.42
C ARG A 237 21.87 -6.29 8.22
N GLY A 238 21.40 -6.12 6.98
CA GLY A 238 20.14 -5.42 6.69
C GLY A 238 18.93 -6.18 7.23
N CYS A 239 18.87 -7.49 7.03
CA CYS A 239 17.82 -8.34 7.60
C CYS A 239 17.82 -8.30 9.13
N ALA A 240 18.98 -8.41 9.76
CA ALA A 240 19.13 -8.31 11.21
C ALA A 240 18.69 -6.93 11.72
N ARG A 241 19.06 -5.85 11.01
CA ARG A 241 18.70 -4.48 11.39
C ARG A 241 17.20 -4.24 11.26
N PHE A 242 16.56 -4.77 10.22
CA PHE A 242 15.11 -4.76 10.07
C PHE A 242 14.44 -5.50 11.24
N LEU A 243 14.84 -6.75 11.52
CA LEU A 243 14.20 -7.56 12.55
C LEU A 243 14.42 -7.00 13.95
N SER A 244 15.61 -6.46 14.23
CA SER A 244 15.91 -5.75 15.48
C SER A 244 15.00 -4.53 15.65
N ALA A 245 14.83 -3.70 14.61
CA ALA A 245 13.96 -2.54 14.67
C ALA A 245 12.47 -2.92 14.75
N TYR A 246 12.06 -4.04 14.14
CA TYR A 246 10.71 -4.57 14.24
C TYR A 246 10.38 -5.06 15.66
N CYS A 247 11.29 -5.80 16.28
CA CYS A 247 11.07 -6.33 17.63
C CYS A 247 11.26 -5.26 18.71
N ALA A 248 12.13 -4.27 18.47
CA ALA A 248 12.60 -3.33 19.50
C ALA A 248 13.03 -4.11 20.76
N ASP A 249 12.52 -3.74 21.93
CA ASP A 249 12.83 -4.39 23.21
C ASP A 249 11.93 -5.60 23.53
N ASP A 250 11.01 -5.97 22.62
CA ASP A 250 10.08 -7.09 22.80
C ASP A 250 10.79 -8.44 22.60
N ARG A 251 11.45 -8.91 23.67
CA ARG A 251 12.19 -10.18 23.68
C ARG A 251 11.28 -11.39 23.43
N ARG A 252 10.02 -11.33 23.90
CA ARG A 252 9.05 -12.43 23.75
C ARG A 252 8.64 -12.57 22.29
N LEU A 253 8.29 -11.47 21.63
CA LEU A 253 7.98 -11.46 20.20
C LEU A 253 9.21 -11.90 19.39
N ARG A 254 10.40 -11.36 19.71
CA ARG A 254 11.64 -11.75 19.02
C ARG A 254 11.88 -13.26 19.08
N ALA A 255 11.78 -13.86 20.27
CA ALA A 255 11.94 -15.30 20.43
C ALA A 255 10.85 -16.08 19.67
N ALA A 256 9.60 -15.63 19.70
CA ALA A 256 8.49 -16.27 18.99
C ALA A 256 8.65 -16.22 17.46
N LEU A 257 9.17 -15.12 16.92
CA LEU A 257 9.49 -14.99 15.51
C LEU A 257 10.68 -15.88 15.14
N LEU A 258 11.78 -15.85 15.90
CA LEU A 258 12.98 -16.63 15.58
C LEU A 258 12.71 -18.15 15.58
N ARG A 259 11.85 -18.66 16.47
CA ARG A 259 11.40 -20.07 16.42
C ARG A 259 10.73 -20.48 15.11
N ARG A 260 10.27 -19.52 14.31
CA ARG A 260 9.60 -19.74 13.03
C ARG A 260 10.50 -19.47 11.82
N LEU A 261 11.71 -18.97 12.04
CA LEU A 261 12.58 -18.54 10.96
C LEU A 261 13.05 -19.72 10.09
N ASP A 262 13.59 -20.78 10.69
CA ASP A 262 14.14 -21.90 9.92
C ASP A 262 13.10 -22.63 9.05
N PRO A 263 11.89 -22.97 9.56
CA PRO A 263 10.84 -23.55 8.71
C PRO A 263 10.46 -22.64 7.54
N GLU A 264 10.41 -21.33 7.74
CA GLU A 264 10.08 -20.39 6.68
C GLU A 264 11.21 -20.24 5.66
N LEU A 265 12.48 -20.19 6.10
CA LEU A 265 13.63 -20.14 5.20
C LEU A 265 13.71 -21.40 4.33
N ARG A 266 13.40 -22.58 4.87
CA ARG A 266 13.31 -23.83 4.10
C ARG A 266 12.24 -23.74 3.00
N LYS A 267 11.06 -23.19 3.30
CA LYS A 267 10.02 -22.94 2.28
C LYS A 267 10.54 -22.02 1.17
N VAL A 268 11.23 -20.93 1.53
CA VAL A 268 11.81 -20.02 0.53
C VAL A 268 12.83 -20.73 -0.36
N ALA A 269 13.71 -21.55 0.23
CA ALA A 269 14.70 -22.32 -0.53
C ALA A 269 14.05 -23.27 -1.53
N LEU A 270 13.01 -24.00 -1.13
CA LEU A 270 12.24 -24.88 -2.01
C LEU A 270 11.61 -24.11 -3.18
N HIS A 271 11.04 -22.93 -2.92
CA HIS A 271 10.47 -22.09 -3.98
C HIS A 271 11.51 -21.46 -4.91
N ARG A 272 12.77 -21.28 -4.49
CA ARG A 272 13.85 -20.77 -5.36
C ARG A 272 14.20 -21.73 -6.49
N VAL A 273 14.01 -23.03 -6.30
CA VAL A 273 14.21 -24.04 -7.35
C VAL A 273 13.23 -23.82 -8.51
N GLY A 274 12.01 -23.35 -8.23
CA GLY A 274 11.00 -23.05 -9.25
C GLY A 274 11.08 -21.67 -9.90
N TYR A 275 11.96 -20.76 -9.45
CA TYR A 275 12.15 -19.42 -10.07
C TYR A 275 13.20 -19.41 -11.18
N ARG A 276 13.87 -20.54 -11.44
CA ARG A 276 14.88 -20.72 -12.50
C ARG A 276 14.29 -21.31 -13.80
N VAL A 277 13.02 -21.04 -14.09
CA VAL A 277 12.38 -21.39 -15.37
C VAL A 277 11.95 -20.12 -16.08
#